data_AF-A0A193SCI6-F1
#
_entry.id   AF-A0A193SCI6-F1
#
_cell.length_a   1.000
_cell.length_b   1.000
_cell.length_c   1.000
_cell.angle_alpha   90.00
_cell.angle_beta   90.00
_cell.angle_gamma   90.00
#
_symmetry.space_group_name_H-M   'P 1'
#
loop_
_entity.id
_entity.type
_entity.pdbx_description
1 polymer ?
#
loop_
_entity_poly.entity_id
_entity_poly.type
_entity_poly.pdbx_seq_one_letter_code
_entity_poly.pdbx_strand_id
1 'polypeptide(L)'
;MVDNPADDMAIYISSKHGLSLTGHKGRQFSSSMAREYELILVMENKHIEEISKIAPQARGKVMLLGYWMNSKQIPDPYRKSEEAFESVYQLIEKSCELWAAKLAK
;
A
#
# COMPACT_ATOMS: atom_id res chain seq x y z
N MET A 1 -9.90 5.14 9.28
CA MET A 1 -10.90 4.48 10.14
C MET A 1 -10.31 3.16 10.61
N VAL A 2 -10.34 2.89 11.91
CA VAL A 2 -9.86 1.63 12.51
C VAL A 2 -11.00 0.62 12.48
N ASP A 3 -10.70 -0.66 12.24
CA ASP A 3 -11.61 -1.80 12.14
C ASP A 3 -12.61 -1.79 10.96
N ASN A 4 -12.52 -0.79 10.08
CA ASN A 4 -13.33 -0.76 8.87
C ASN A 4 -12.91 -1.84 7.87
N PRO A 5 -13.87 -2.41 7.12
CA PRO A 5 -13.56 -3.27 5.98
C PRO A 5 -12.89 -2.47 4.86
N ALA A 6 -12.40 -3.18 3.85
CA ALA A 6 -11.94 -2.56 2.62
C ALA A 6 -13.08 -1.77 1.96
N ASP A 7 -12.73 -0.69 1.25
CA ASP A 7 -13.68 0.13 0.50
C ASP A 7 -14.41 -0.72 -0.56
N ASP A 8 -15.71 -0.48 -0.74
CA ASP A 8 -16.57 -1.28 -1.64
C ASP A 8 -16.06 -1.29 -3.08
N MET A 9 -15.52 -0.16 -3.56
CA MET A 9 -14.96 -0.07 -4.92
C MET A 9 -13.62 -0.83 -5.02
N ALA A 10 -12.81 -0.78 -3.96
CA ALA A 10 -11.59 -1.59 -3.90
C ALA A 10 -11.89 -3.09 -3.90
N ILE A 11 -12.94 -3.53 -3.18
CA ILE A 11 -13.43 -4.91 -3.20
C ILE A 11 -13.91 -5.28 -4.60
N TYR A 12 -14.72 -4.43 -5.23
CA TYR A 12 -15.27 -4.66 -6.55
C TYR A 12 -14.17 -4.83 -7.60
N ILE A 13 -13.21 -3.91 -7.70
CA ILE A 13 -12.10 -4.01 -8.65
C ILE A 13 -11.22 -5.22 -8.35
N SER A 14 -10.84 -5.45 -7.09
CA SER A 14 -10.03 -6.62 -6.74
C SER A 14 -10.72 -7.93 -7.15
N SER A 15 -12.03 -8.03 -6.95
CA SER A 15 -12.80 -9.22 -7.33
C SER A 15 -12.82 -9.45 -8.85
N LYS A 16 -12.81 -8.40 -9.67
CA LYS A 16 -12.70 -8.51 -11.14
C LYS A 16 -11.40 -9.18 -11.57
N HIS A 17 -10.34 -8.97 -10.80
CA HIS A 17 -9.01 -9.55 -11.02
C HIS A 17 -8.79 -10.86 -10.24
N GLY A 18 -9.84 -11.43 -9.64
CA GLY A 18 -9.77 -12.70 -8.91
C GLY A 18 -9.12 -12.60 -7.51
N LEU A 19 -8.94 -11.39 -6.98
CA LEU A 19 -8.38 -11.14 -5.65
C LEU A 19 -9.51 -10.88 -4.63
N SER A 20 -9.47 -11.59 -3.50
CA SER A 20 -10.38 -11.34 -2.38
C SER A 20 -9.75 -10.43 -1.32
N LEU A 21 -10.48 -9.39 -0.93
CA LEU A 21 -10.15 -8.52 0.21
C LEU A 21 -10.94 -8.89 1.48
N THR A 22 -11.61 -10.05 1.50
CA THR A 22 -12.40 -10.50 2.65
C THR A 22 -11.52 -10.61 3.90
N GLY A 23 -12.00 -10.06 5.01
CA GLY A 23 -11.28 -10.07 6.29
C GLY A 23 -10.30 -8.92 6.48
N HIS A 24 -10.16 -8.02 5.50
CA HIS A 24 -9.43 -6.76 5.70
C HIS A 24 -10.03 -5.97 6.86
N LYS A 25 -9.16 -5.43 7.73
CA LYS A 25 -9.52 -4.50 8.79
C LYS A 25 -8.53 -3.33 8.78
N GLY A 26 -9.06 -2.12 8.70
CA GLY A 26 -8.26 -0.90 8.81
C GLY A 26 -7.53 -0.88 10.15
N ARG A 27 -6.21 -0.65 10.12
CA ARG A 27 -5.38 -0.54 11.33
C ARG A 27 -4.66 0.79 11.34
N GLN A 28 -4.62 1.45 12.48
CA GLN A 28 -3.82 2.65 12.65
C GLN A 28 -2.34 2.26 12.72
N PHE A 29 -1.50 2.90 11.89
CA PHE A 29 -0.07 2.74 11.98
C PHE A 29 0.47 3.26 13.32
N SER A 30 1.39 2.54 13.94
CA SER A 30 2.00 2.89 15.22
C SER A 30 3.48 2.54 15.24
N SER A 31 4.24 3.18 16.13
CA SER A 31 5.67 2.91 16.28
C SER A 31 5.98 1.50 16.77
N SER A 32 5.05 0.86 17.51
CA SER A 32 5.15 -0.55 17.88
C SER A 32 5.00 -1.47 16.68
N MET A 33 3.98 -1.24 15.85
CA MET A 33 3.79 -1.97 14.60
C MET A 33 5.02 -1.83 13.71
N ALA A 34 5.59 -0.62 13.62
CA ALA A 34 6.82 -0.39 12.86
C ALA A 34 8.00 -1.24 13.33
N ARG A 35 8.05 -1.70 14.59
CA ARG A 35 9.11 -2.59 15.10
C ARG A 35 8.88 -4.06 14.72
N GLU A 36 7.64 -4.46 14.47
CA GLU A 36 7.25 -5.84 14.16
C GLU A 36 7.62 -6.26 12.73
N TYR A 37 7.80 -5.29 11.81
CA TYR A 37 8.07 -5.56 10.40
C TYR A 37 9.47 -5.09 9.99
N GLU A 38 10.16 -5.88 9.17
CA GLU A 38 11.49 -5.54 8.65
C GLU A 38 11.45 -4.60 7.44
N LEU A 39 10.32 -4.54 6.74
CA LEU A 39 10.08 -3.69 5.58
C LEU A 39 8.68 -3.09 5.66
N ILE A 40 8.58 -1.79 5.40
CA ILE A 40 7.31 -1.05 5.36
C ILE A 40 7.18 -0.42 3.97
N LEU A 41 6.14 -0.81 3.23
CA LEU A 41 5.86 -0.30 1.90
C LEU A 41 4.72 0.71 1.95
N VAL A 42 4.93 1.89 1.37
CA VAL A 42 3.94 2.98 1.33
C VAL A 42 3.64 3.46 -0.08
N MET A 43 2.45 4.03 -0.28
CA MET A 43 1.98 4.43 -1.61
C MET A 43 2.58 5.75 -2.13
N GLU A 44 2.86 6.70 -1.23
CA GLU A 44 3.24 8.07 -1.57
C GLU A 44 4.39 8.57 -0.68
N ASN A 45 5.15 9.56 -1.15
CA ASN A 45 6.29 10.12 -0.40
C ASN A 45 5.85 10.80 0.90
N LYS A 46 4.65 11.40 0.91
CA LYS A 46 4.08 12.00 2.12
C LYS A 46 3.96 10.98 3.27
N HIS A 47 3.66 9.71 2.96
CA HIS A 47 3.59 8.66 3.97
C HIS A 47 4.96 8.33 4.56
N ILE A 48 6.04 8.44 3.77
CA ILE A 48 7.41 8.30 4.28
C ILE A 48 7.68 9.39 5.33
N GLU A 49 7.32 10.64 5.03
CA GLU A 49 7.48 11.75 5.97
C GLU A 49 6.62 11.58 7.23
N GLU A 50 5.37 11.17 7.10
CA GLU A 50 4.46 10.90 8.22
C GLU A 50 4.98 9.77 9.11
N ILE A 51 5.41 8.65 8.53
CA ILE A 51 6.00 7.55 9.29
C ILE A 51 7.30 7.99 9.95
N SER A 52 8.10 8.83 9.30
CA SER A 52 9.33 9.38 9.90
C SER A 52 9.06 10.21 11.15
N LYS A 53 7.90 10.87 11.23
CA LYS A 53 7.46 11.61 12.42
C LYS A 53 6.97 10.67 13.53
N ILE A 54 6.26 9.60 13.18
CA ILE A 54 5.67 8.65 14.15
C ILE A 54 6.72 7.64 14.68
N ALA A 55 7.60 7.18 13.81
CA ALA A 55 8.59 6.13 14.09
C ALA A 55 9.91 6.46 13.37
N PRO A 56 10.70 7.44 13.86
CA PRO A 56 11.97 7.83 13.25
C PRO A 56 12.93 6.65 13.05
N GLN A 57 12.94 5.69 13.97
CA GLN A 57 13.74 4.47 13.90
C GLN A 57 13.39 3.54 12.73
N ALA A 58 12.18 3.67 12.17
CA ALA A 58 11.74 2.87 11.04
C ALA A 58 12.13 3.49 9.69
N ARG A 59 12.63 4.74 9.65
CA ARG A 59 12.93 5.48 8.41
C ARG A 59 13.75 4.69 7.40
N GLY A 60 14.75 3.95 7.86
CA GLY A 60 15.67 3.18 7.01
C GLY A 60 15.04 1.97 6.33
N LYS A 61 13.85 1.55 6.78
CA LYS A 61 13.10 0.40 6.26
C LYS A 61 11.74 0.77 5.67
N VAL A 62 11.48 2.06 5.45
CA VAL A 62 10.30 2.54 4.72
C VAL A 62 10.67 2.82 3.28
N MET A 63 9.94 2.20 2.34
CA MET A 63 10.15 2.35 0.90
C MET A 63 8.81 2.56 0.17
N LEU A 64 8.86 3.15 -1.03
CA LEU A 64 7.69 3.23 -1.89
C LEU A 64 7.32 1.85 -2.43
N LEU A 65 6.02 1.55 -2.49
CA LEU A 65 5.55 0.36 -3.20
C LEU A 65 5.97 0.43 -4.68
N GLY A 66 5.83 1.59 -5.32
CA GLY A 66 6.30 1.81 -6.70
C GLY A 66 7.81 2.10 -6.84
N TYR A 67 8.66 1.77 -5.86
CA TYR A 67 10.10 2.07 -5.89
C TYR A 67 10.79 1.57 -7.17
N TRP A 68 10.50 0.32 -7.55
CA TRP A 68 11.07 -0.33 -8.74
C TRP A 68 10.50 0.18 -10.07
N MET A 69 9.47 1.02 -10.03
CA MET A 69 8.86 1.66 -11.19
C MET A 69 9.32 3.12 -11.32
N ASN A 70 10.62 3.39 -11.18
CA ASN A 70 11.18 4.74 -11.12
C ASN A 70 10.64 5.58 -9.94
N SER A 71 10.53 4.96 -8.75
CA SER A 71 10.00 5.64 -7.55
C SER A 71 8.62 6.27 -7.76
N LYS A 72 7.76 5.55 -8.48
CA LYS A 72 6.42 6.00 -8.80
C LYS A 72 5.54 6.01 -7.55
N GLN A 73 4.84 7.13 -7.35
CA GLN A 73 3.81 7.23 -6.31
C GLN A 73 2.50 6.65 -6.85
N ILE A 74 1.81 5.90 -6.00
CA ILE A 74 0.51 5.30 -6.30
C ILE A 74 -0.54 6.21 -5.68
N PRO A 75 -1.34 6.93 -6.49
CA PRO A 75 -2.29 7.89 -5.98
C PRO A 75 -3.48 7.19 -5.32
N ASP A 76 -4.04 7.81 -4.29
CA ASP A 76 -5.27 7.33 -3.67
C ASP A 76 -6.47 7.46 -4.66
N PRO A 77 -7.18 6.35 -4.97
CA PRO A 77 -8.36 6.37 -5.82
C PRO A 77 -9.64 6.81 -5.08
N TYR A 78 -9.59 7.06 -3.77
CA TYR A 78 -10.77 7.34 -2.96
C TYR A 78 -11.67 8.43 -3.55
N ARG A 79 -12.96 8.10 -3.68
CA ARG A 79 -14.02 8.93 -4.30
C ARG A 79 -13.82 9.29 -5.78
N LYS A 80 -13.01 8.54 -6.52
CA LYS A 80 -12.87 8.68 -7.98
C LYS A 80 -13.69 7.64 -8.74
N SER A 81 -13.65 7.74 -10.07
CA SER A 81 -14.34 6.82 -10.96
C SER A 81 -13.76 5.40 -10.90
N GLU A 82 -14.51 4.44 -11.42
CA GLU A 82 -14.08 3.04 -11.51
C GLU A 82 -12.75 2.89 -12.28
N GLU A 83 -12.57 3.66 -13.36
CA GLU A 83 -11.34 3.64 -14.15
C GLU A 83 -10.11 4.11 -13.36
N ALA A 84 -10.32 5.02 -12.39
CA ALA A 84 -9.24 5.45 -11.51
C ALA A 84 -8.83 4.34 -10.54
N PHE A 85 -9.79 3.57 -10.01
CA PHE A 85 -9.48 2.39 -9.19
C PHE A 85 -8.79 1.30 -10.01
N GLU A 86 -9.24 1.04 -11.23
CA GLU A 86 -8.62 0.07 -12.14
C GLU A 86 -7.16 0.45 -12.46
N SER A 87 -6.91 1.72 -12.79
CA SER A 87 -5.56 2.24 -13.02
C SER A 87 -4.65 2.09 -11.79
N VAL A 88 -5.18 2.37 -10.60
CA VAL A 88 -4.44 2.19 -9.33
C VAL A 88 -4.17 0.72 -9.05
N TYR A 89 -5.15 -0.17 -9.27
CA TYR A 89 -4.99 -1.62 -9.10
C TYR A 89 -3.84 -2.13 -9.95
N GLN A 90 -3.81 -1.78 -11.25
CA GLN A 90 -2.73 -2.18 -12.16
C GLN A 90 -1.35 -1.65 -11.75
N LEU A 91 -1.29 -0.46 -11.13
CA LEU A 91 -0.03 0.06 -10.58
C LEU A 91 0.42 -0.73 -9.36
N ILE A 92 -0.50 -1.09 -8.47
CA ILE A 92 -0.23 -1.90 -7.28
C ILE A 92 0.25 -3.30 -7.71
N GLU A 93 -0.47 -3.96 -8.62
CA GLU A 93 -0.14 -5.29 -9.13
C GLU A 93 1.28 -5.35 -9.69
N LYS A 94 1.62 -4.47 -10.65
CA LYS A 94 2.97 -4.38 -11.23
C LYS A 94 4.04 -4.09 -10.19
N SER A 95 3.73 -3.24 -9.21
CA SER A 95 4.66 -2.93 -8.12
C SER A 95 4.90 -4.17 -7.25
N CYS A 96 3.85 -4.90 -6.90
CA CYS A 96 3.91 -6.13 -6.11
C CYS A 96 4.70 -7.23 -6.82
N GLU A 97 4.52 -7.41 -8.13
CA GLU A 97 5.31 -8.36 -8.93
C GLU A 97 6.81 -8.06 -8.87
N LEU A 98 7.18 -6.77 -9.05
CA LEU A 98 8.56 -6.33 -8.97
C LEU A 98 9.15 -6.55 -7.58
N TRP A 99 8.39 -6.26 -6.52
CA TRP A 99 8.81 -6.52 -5.14
C TRP A 99 8.99 -8.02 -4.87
N ALA A 100 8.03 -8.85 -5.27
CA ALA A 100 8.10 -10.30 -5.10
C ALA A 100 9.36 -10.87 -5.77
N ALA A 101 9.67 -10.42 -7.00
CA ALA A 101 10.89 -10.83 -7.71
C ALA A 101 12.20 -10.41 -7.01
N LYS A 102 12.18 -9.32 -6.22
CA LYS A 102 13.34 -8.84 -5.47
C LYS A 102 13.49 -9.50 -4.10
N LEU A 103 12.37 -9.87 -3.48
CA LEU A 103 12.34 -10.54 -2.17
C LEU A 103 12.53 -12.06 -2.27
N ALA A 104 12.29 -12.65 -3.44
CA ALA A 104 12.50 -14.08 -3.69
C ALA A 104 13.98 -14.47 -3.88
N LYS A 105 14.91 -13.53 -3.67
CA LYS A 105 16.37 -13.75 -3.69
C LYS A 105 16.93 -13.67 -2.29
#